data_AF-A0A1X7VC05-F1
#
_entry.id   AF-A0A1X7VC05-F1
#
_cell.length_a   1.000
_cell.length_b   1.000
_cell.length_c   1.000
_cell.angle_alpha   90.00
_cell.angle_beta   90.00
_cell.angle_gamma   90.00
#
_symmetry.space_group_name_H-M   'P 1'
#
loop_
_entity.id
_entity.type
_entity.pdbx_description
1 polymer ?
#
loop_
_entity_poly.entity_id
_entity_poly.type
_entity_poly.pdbx_seq_one_letter_code
_entity_poly.pdbx_strand_id
1 'polypeptide(L)'
;MGDHALACGGNSDRILRHNAIRDVIFTAAQSAALSPRREAPSLVPDSLSRPADVFLPHWIQGRPAALDVTVISPLQSQTLSQAASTQGAALRVAEHRKRVVHLEDCQRAGITFLPLAMETLGGWSRDAILSISCISRHLATRLGLPPVEVSHHLLQRLSVTLWRFNACMWSCRFAALPAQVDGLV
;
A
#
# COMPACT_ATOMS: atom_id res chain seq x y z
N MET A 1 -13.51 -15.50 -11.95
CA MET A 1 -12.12 -15.81 -12.35
C MET A 1 -11.14 -14.65 -12.12
N GLY A 2 -11.50 -13.38 -12.38
CA GLY A 2 -10.56 -12.24 -12.28
C GLY A 2 -10.01 -11.89 -10.88
N ASP A 3 -10.82 -11.97 -9.82
CA ASP A 3 -10.33 -11.67 -8.45
C ASP A 3 -9.28 -12.68 -7.96
N HIS A 4 -9.50 -13.98 -8.24
CA HIS A 4 -8.54 -15.02 -7.93
C HIS A 4 -7.17 -14.72 -8.58
N ALA A 5 -7.13 -14.18 -9.79
CA ALA A 5 -5.88 -13.80 -10.44
C ALA A 5 -5.12 -12.67 -9.69
N LEU A 6 -5.81 -11.80 -8.95
CA LEU A 6 -5.22 -10.71 -8.14
C LEU A 6 -4.83 -11.13 -6.72
N ALA A 7 -5.34 -12.28 -6.26
CA ALA A 7 -5.17 -12.80 -4.90
C ALA A 7 -4.38 -14.12 -4.83
N CYS A 8 -4.25 -14.87 -5.93
CA CYS A 8 -3.58 -16.16 -5.96
C CYS A 8 -2.09 -16.01 -5.64
N GLY A 9 -1.64 -16.71 -4.59
CA GLY A 9 -0.26 -16.72 -4.13
C GLY A 9 0.68 -17.64 -4.92
N GLY A 10 0.19 -18.30 -5.98
CA GLY A 10 0.97 -19.29 -6.73
C GLY A 10 2.25 -18.76 -7.38
N ASN A 11 2.37 -17.45 -7.58
CA ASN A 11 3.58 -16.77 -8.09
C ASN A 11 3.94 -15.57 -7.19
N SER A 12 5.17 -15.07 -7.32
CA SER A 12 5.68 -13.89 -6.61
C SER A 12 5.03 -12.56 -7.01
N ASP A 13 4.07 -12.53 -7.93
CA ASP A 13 3.48 -11.30 -8.47
C ASP A 13 2.82 -10.40 -7.41
N ARG A 14 2.17 -10.99 -6.39
CA ARG A 14 1.61 -10.23 -5.27
C ARG A 14 2.69 -9.46 -4.51
N ILE A 15 3.84 -10.10 -4.33
CA ILE A 15 5.02 -9.52 -3.68
C ILE A 15 5.60 -8.42 -4.58
N LEU A 16 5.67 -8.65 -5.90
CA LEU A 16 6.13 -7.63 -6.84
C LEU A 16 5.23 -6.38 -6.84
N ARG A 17 3.91 -6.54 -6.85
CA ARG A 17 2.95 -5.44 -6.73
C ARG A 17 3.14 -4.66 -5.44
N HIS A 18 3.20 -5.38 -4.32
CA HIS A 18 3.44 -4.80 -3.00
C HIS A 18 4.74 -3.99 -2.98
N ASN A 19 5.84 -4.60 -3.42
CA ASN A 19 7.17 -4.00 -3.45
C ASN A 19 7.21 -2.76 -4.32
N ALA A 20 6.55 -2.76 -5.47
CA ALA A 20 6.47 -1.60 -6.35
C ALA A 20 5.71 -0.42 -5.71
N ILE A 21 4.59 -0.69 -5.04
CA ILE A 21 3.83 0.34 -4.30
C ILE A 21 4.68 0.92 -3.16
N ARG A 22 5.30 0.03 -2.36
CA ARG A 22 6.26 0.42 -1.31
C ARG A 22 7.38 1.29 -1.88
N ASP A 23 7.98 0.92 -3.00
CA ASP A 23 9.11 1.65 -3.58
C ASP A 23 8.72 3.06 -4.03
N VAL A 24 7.51 3.25 -4.57
CA VAL A 24 6.98 4.59 -4.87
C VAL A 24 6.91 5.45 -3.60
N ILE A 25 6.39 4.89 -2.51
CA ILE A 25 6.30 5.59 -1.21
C ILE A 25 7.71 5.90 -0.67
N PHE A 26 8.62 4.92 -0.74
CA PHE A 26 10.01 5.07 -0.30
C PHE A 26 10.71 6.18 -1.07
N THR A 27 10.64 6.20 -2.40
CA THR A 27 11.27 7.23 -3.21
C THR A 27 10.66 8.61 -2.92
N ALA A 28 9.35 8.71 -2.75
CA ALA A 28 8.71 9.97 -2.39
C ALA A 28 9.20 10.48 -1.02
N ALA A 29 9.28 9.60 -0.02
CA ALA A 29 9.81 9.94 1.31
C ALA A 29 11.30 10.31 1.27
N GLN A 30 12.08 9.68 0.39
CA GLN A 30 13.49 10.00 0.19
C GLN A 30 13.65 11.40 -0.42
N SER A 31 12.90 11.70 -1.48
CA SER A 31 12.88 13.04 -2.08
C SER A 31 12.39 14.12 -1.09
N ALA A 32 11.50 13.75 -0.16
CA ALA A 32 11.05 14.60 0.93
C ALA A 32 12.10 14.82 2.06
N ALA A 33 13.29 14.22 1.98
CA ALA A 33 14.31 14.17 3.06
C ALA A 33 13.81 13.64 4.41
N LEU A 34 12.93 12.63 4.37
CA LEU A 34 12.50 11.92 5.57
C LEU A 34 13.43 10.75 5.95
N SER A 35 14.55 10.61 5.24
CA SER A 35 15.58 9.59 5.44
C SER A 35 15.02 8.16 5.58
N PRO A 36 14.18 7.71 4.64
CA PRO A 36 13.50 6.42 4.76
C PRO A 36 14.49 5.25 4.74
N ARG A 37 14.15 4.17 5.42
CA ARG A 37 14.85 2.88 5.39
C ARG A 37 13.88 1.78 4.96
N ARG A 38 14.28 0.92 4.03
CA ARG A 38 13.49 -0.26 3.62
C ARG A 38 13.76 -1.39 4.61
N GLU A 39 12.69 -2.08 5.01
CA GLU A 39 12.77 -3.34 5.78
C GLU A 39 13.74 -3.24 6.98
N ALA A 40 13.67 -2.15 7.72
CA ALA A 40 14.62 -1.87 8.79
C ALA A 40 14.53 -2.97 9.87
N PRO A 41 15.63 -3.66 10.19
CA PRO A 41 15.62 -4.71 11.20
C PRO A 41 15.55 -4.11 12.61
N SER A 42 15.08 -4.91 13.57
CA SER A 42 15.18 -4.63 15.01
C SER A 42 14.60 -3.28 15.45
N LEU A 43 13.49 -2.86 14.83
CA LEU A 43 12.79 -1.62 15.19
C LEU A 43 12.14 -1.69 16.58
N VAL A 44 11.75 -2.89 17.00
CA VAL A 44 11.14 -3.14 18.30
C VAL A 44 12.16 -3.92 19.12
N PRO A 45 12.64 -3.37 20.26
CA PRO A 45 13.57 -4.08 21.14
C PRO A 45 13.01 -5.43 21.57
N ASP A 46 13.88 -6.45 21.63
CA ASP A 46 13.56 -7.81 22.07
C ASP A 46 12.38 -8.48 21.34
N SER A 47 12.08 -8.03 20.12
CA SER A 47 11.02 -8.57 19.29
C SER A 47 11.52 -8.96 17.90
N LEU A 48 10.98 -10.05 17.36
CA LEU A 48 11.17 -10.45 15.95
C LEU A 48 10.20 -9.72 15.01
N SER A 49 9.37 -8.82 15.55
CA SER A 49 8.40 -8.02 14.79
C SER A 49 9.10 -7.17 13.73
N ARG A 50 8.57 -7.21 12.51
CA ARG A 50 9.03 -6.41 11.37
C ARG A 50 7.88 -5.50 10.93
N PRO A 51 7.63 -4.41 11.66
CA PRO A 51 6.41 -3.62 11.47
C PRO A 51 6.49 -2.62 10.32
N ALA A 52 7.60 -2.55 9.57
CA ALA A 52 7.79 -1.50 8.58
C ALA A 52 8.33 -2.05 7.26
N ASP A 53 7.57 -1.84 6.18
CA ASP A 53 8.11 -1.90 4.83
C ASP A 53 8.96 -0.66 4.54
N VAL A 54 8.51 0.49 5.05
CA VAL A 54 9.24 1.77 5.03
C VAL A 54 9.29 2.35 6.44
N PHE A 55 10.49 2.49 6.99
CA PHE A 55 10.72 3.14 8.26
C PHE A 55 11.17 4.60 8.04
N LEU A 56 10.52 5.53 8.72
CA LEU A 56 10.84 6.96 8.70
C LEU A 56 11.40 7.35 10.07
N PRO A 57 12.73 7.55 10.23
CA PRO A 57 13.34 7.86 11.52
C PRO A 57 12.89 9.23 12.06
N HIS A 58 12.55 10.16 11.17
CA HIS A 58 12.10 11.50 11.53
C HIS A 58 10.74 11.74 10.86
N TRP A 59 9.66 11.47 11.60
CA TRP A 59 8.30 11.76 11.17
C TRP A 59 7.75 12.97 11.95
N ILE A 60 6.44 13.00 12.18
CA ILE A 60 5.75 14.10 12.86
C ILE A 60 6.33 14.29 14.27
N GLN A 61 6.68 15.54 14.59
CA GLN A 61 7.25 15.93 15.90
C GLN A 61 8.52 15.16 16.28
N GLY A 62 9.29 14.69 15.30
CA GLY A 62 10.53 13.94 15.54
C GLY A 62 10.31 12.50 16.00
N ARG A 63 9.06 12.05 16.17
CA ARG A 63 8.75 10.65 16.47
C ARG A 63 9.00 9.79 15.23
N PRO A 64 9.63 8.61 15.31
CA PRO A 64 9.77 7.73 14.17
C PRO A 64 8.45 7.07 13.78
N ALA A 65 8.31 6.69 12.51
CA ALA A 65 7.13 5.99 12.00
C ALA A 65 7.49 4.71 11.24
N ALA A 66 6.70 3.67 11.46
CA ALA A 66 6.72 2.41 10.73
C ALA A 66 5.53 2.38 9.77
N LEU A 67 5.80 2.46 8.46
CA LEU A 67 4.80 2.40 7.41
C LEU A 67 4.77 0.97 6.86
N ASP A 68 3.58 0.40 6.80
CA ASP A 68 3.36 -0.99 6.39
C ASP A 68 2.27 -1.02 5.32
N VAL A 69 2.66 -1.37 4.10
CA VAL A 69 1.78 -1.40 2.92
C VAL A 69 0.99 -2.69 2.95
N THR A 70 -0.31 -2.58 2.69
CA THR A 70 -1.17 -3.76 2.56
C THR A 70 -2.17 -3.56 1.44
N VAL A 71 -2.28 -4.57 0.58
CA VAL A 71 -3.23 -4.57 -0.55
C VAL A 71 -4.25 -5.66 -0.31
N ILE A 72 -5.50 -5.28 -0.13
CA ILE A 72 -6.62 -6.19 0.10
C ILE A 72 -7.55 -6.22 -1.10
N SER A 73 -8.10 -7.38 -1.45
CA SER A 73 -9.18 -7.41 -2.42
C SER A 73 -10.51 -7.15 -1.73
N PRO A 74 -11.33 -6.19 -2.20
CA PRO A 74 -12.70 -6.06 -1.71
C PRO A 74 -13.58 -7.25 -2.11
N LEU A 75 -13.18 -8.02 -3.12
CA LEU A 75 -13.96 -9.11 -3.71
C LEU A 75 -13.73 -10.49 -3.06
N GLN A 76 -12.78 -10.61 -2.13
CA GLN A 76 -12.55 -11.89 -1.44
C GLN A 76 -13.73 -12.24 -0.53
N SER A 77 -13.98 -13.54 -0.34
CA SER A 77 -15.16 -14.07 0.37
C SER A 77 -15.40 -13.44 1.76
N GLN A 78 -14.32 -13.15 2.49
CA GLN A 78 -14.40 -12.59 3.85
C GLN A 78 -14.85 -11.12 3.90
N THR A 79 -14.67 -10.35 2.82
CA THR A 79 -14.99 -8.91 2.81
C THR A 79 -16.07 -8.54 1.80
N LEU A 80 -16.37 -9.41 0.83
CA LEU A 80 -17.29 -9.14 -0.29
C LEU A 80 -18.64 -8.56 0.15
N SER A 81 -19.31 -9.22 1.09
CA SER A 81 -20.64 -8.80 1.56
C SER A 81 -20.62 -7.38 2.15
N GLN A 82 -19.61 -7.05 2.97
CA GLN A 82 -19.48 -5.74 3.60
C GLN A 82 -18.98 -4.68 2.63
N ALA A 83 -18.04 -5.03 1.74
CA ALA A 83 -17.50 -4.12 0.74
C ALA A 83 -18.53 -3.74 -0.33
N ALA A 84 -19.47 -4.64 -0.65
CA ALA A 84 -20.58 -4.36 -1.55
C ALA A 84 -21.53 -3.28 -1.02
N SER A 85 -21.70 -3.20 0.31
CA SER A 85 -22.64 -2.29 0.95
C SER A 85 -21.99 -1.05 1.56
N THR A 86 -20.69 -1.10 1.85
CA THR A 86 -19.99 -0.03 2.57
C THR A 86 -18.60 0.20 1.97
N GLN A 87 -18.38 1.41 1.45
CA GLN A 87 -17.08 1.83 0.94
C GLN A 87 -15.99 1.66 2.00
N GLY A 88 -14.86 1.09 1.57
CA GLY A 88 -13.68 0.87 2.41
C GLY A 88 -13.87 -0.15 3.53
N ALA A 89 -14.89 -1.01 3.48
CA ALA A 89 -15.03 -2.09 4.45
C ALA A 89 -13.83 -3.04 4.42
N ALA A 90 -13.30 -3.38 3.24
CA ALA A 90 -12.11 -4.21 3.14
C ALA A 90 -10.88 -3.47 3.66
N LEU A 91 -10.73 -2.17 3.37
CA LEU A 91 -9.67 -1.34 3.93
C LEU A 91 -9.62 -1.39 5.46
N ARG A 92 -10.77 -1.25 6.13
CA ARG A 92 -10.86 -1.34 7.61
C ARG A 92 -10.40 -2.70 8.14
N VAL A 93 -10.75 -3.78 7.43
CA VAL A 93 -10.28 -5.14 7.77
C VAL A 93 -8.77 -5.25 7.61
N ALA A 94 -8.20 -4.70 6.53
CA ALA A 94 -6.75 -4.72 6.30
C ALA A 94 -5.98 -3.93 7.38
N GLU A 95 -6.44 -2.72 7.70
CA GLU A 95 -5.85 -1.90 8.76
C GLU A 95 -5.93 -2.57 10.11
N HIS A 96 -7.10 -3.10 10.47
CA HIS A 96 -7.29 -3.77 11.76
C HIS A 96 -6.34 -4.97 11.91
N ARG A 97 -6.22 -5.82 10.87
CA ARG A 97 -5.28 -6.95 10.87
C ARG A 97 -3.84 -6.52 11.14
N LYS A 98 -3.38 -5.45 10.47
CA LYS A 98 -2.02 -4.95 10.65
C LYS A 98 -1.81 -4.31 12.03
N ARG A 99 -2.81 -3.57 12.52
CA ARG A 99 -2.78 -2.95 13.86
C ARG A 99 -2.71 -4.01 14.97
N VAL A 100 -3.50 -5.07 14.89
CA VAL A 100 -3.48 -6.16 15.89
C VAL A 100 -2.08 -6.79 16.01
N VAL A 101 -1.34 -6.89 14.89
CA VAL A 101 -0.02 -7.53 14.89
C VAL A 101 1.09 -6.60 15.39
N HIS A 102 1.06 -5.31 15.04
CA HIS A 102 2.24 -4.45 15.20
C HIS A 102 2.05 -3.22 16.09
N LEU A 103 0.81 -2.83 16.40
CA LEU A 103 0.55 -1.54 17.03
C LEU A 103 1.13 -1.44 18.44
N GLU A 104 0.89 -2.45 19.28
CA GLU A 104 1.37 -2.46 20.67
C GLU A 104 2.90 -2.47 20.74
N ASP A 105 3.55 -3.32 19.95
CA ASP A 105 5.00 -3.38 19.81
C ASP A 105 5.60 -2.03 19.39
N CYS A 106 5.03 -1.40 18.36
CA CYS A 106 5.48 -0.07 17.92
C CYS A 106 5.28 0.99 19.01
N GLN A 107 4.14 0.96 19.71
CA GLN A 107 3.85 1.90 20.79
C GLN A 107 4.88 1.79 21.92
N ARG A 108 5.21 0.57 22.36
CA ARG A 108 6.25 0.30 23.37
C ARG A 108 7.63 0.79 22.92
N ALA A 109 7.95 0.63 21.64
CA ALA A 109 9.18 1.12 21.04
C ALA A 109 9.20 2.64 20.75
N GLY A 110 8.13 3.38 21.08
CA GLY A 110 8.04 4.81 20.79
C GLY A 110 7.81 5.13 19.30
N ILE A 111 7.46 4.15 18.48
CA ILE A 111 7.25 4.27 17.03
C ILE A 111 5.76 4.46 16.72
N THR A 112 5.45 5.37 15.80
CA THR A 112 4.09 5.50 15.25
C THR A 112 3.86 4.43 14.17
N PHE A 113 2.92 3.52 14.38
CA PHE A 113 2.54 2.53 13.37
C PHE A 113 1.48 3.08 12.41
N LEU A 114 1.77 3.04 11.10
CA LEU A 114 0.95 3.60 10.03
C LEU A 114 0.64 2.52 8.98
N PRO A 115 -0.50 1.80 9.11
CA PRO A 115 -0.93 0.88 8.07
C PRO A 115 -1.37 1.66 6.82
N LEU A 116 -0.77 1.35 5.69
CA LEU A 116 -1.09 1.95 4.39
C LEU A 116 -1.93 0.97 3.58
N ALA A 117 -3.21 0.87 3.92
CA ALA A 117 -4.13 -0.04 3.27
C ALA A 117 -4.67 0.50 1.95
N MET A 118 -4.65 -0.34 0.91
CA MET A 118 -5.19 -0.08 -0.42
C MET A 118 -6.03 -1.26 -0.91
N GLU A 119 -7.07 -0.99 -1.68
CA GLU A 119 -7.86 -2.02 -2.35
C GLU A 119 -7.28 -2.36 -3.72
N THR A 120 -7.40 -3.61 -4.15
CA THR A 120 -6.92 -4.07 -5.46
C THR A 120 -7.59 -3.36 -6.63
N LEU A 121 -8.80 -2.82 -6.44
CA LEU A 121 -9.54 -2.04 -7.44
C LEU A 121 -9.27 -0.52 -7.33
N GLY A 122 -8.31 -0.12 -6.51
CA GLY A 122 -8.03 1.27 -6.17
C GLY A 122 -8.77 1.72 -4.90
N GLY A 123 -8.40 2.89 -4.40
CA GLY A 123 -8.87 3.38 -3.10
C GLY A 123 -7.89 3.06 -1.97
N TRP A 124 -7.77 4.00 -1.04
CA TRP A 124 -6.87 3.96 0.10
C TRP A 124 -7.65 4.18 1.38
N SER A 125 -7.15 3.63 2.49
CA SER A 125 -7.70 3.98 3.79
C SER A 125 -7.41 5.44 4.14
N ARG A 126 -8.20 5.97 5.08
CA ARG A 126 -8.06 7.37 5.52
C ARG A 126 -6.67 7.63 6.09
N ASP A 127 -6.14 6.74 6.91
CA ASP A 127 -4.82 6.90 7.53
C ASP A 127 -3.69 6.82 6.49
N ALA A 128 -3.88 6.01 5.46
CA ALA A 128 -2.95 5.96 4.33
C ALA A 128 -2.93 7.28 3.56
N ILE A 129 -4.10 7.86 3.23
CA ILE A 129 -4.19 9.16 2.56
C ILE A 129 -3.56 10.28 3.40
N LEU A 130 -3.79 10.29 4.72
CA LEU A 130 -3.18 11.27 5.61
C LEU A 130 -1.65 11.14 5.64
N SER A 131 -1.14 9.91 5.67
CA SER A 131 0.30 9.63 5.64
C SER A 131 0.93 10.05 4.30
N ILE A 132 0.31 9.69 3.17
CA ILE A 132 0.75 10.08 1.82
C ILE A 132 0.71 11.61 1.66
N SER A 133 -0.33 12.26 2.16
CA SER A 133 -0.46 13.73 2.14
C SER A 133 0.64 14.40 2.99
N CYS A 134 1.01 13.79 4.11
CA CYS A 134 2.12 14.25 4.93
C CYS A 134 3.46 14.15 4.18
N ILE A 135 3.76 13.02 3.53
CA ILE A 135 4.95 12.89 2.67
C ILE A 135 4.91 13.95 1.56
N SER A 136 3.75 14.11 0.91
CA SER A 136 3.56 15.07 -0.19
C SER A 136 3.81 16.50 0.23
N ARG A 137 3.38 16.91 1.44
CA ARG A 137 3.67 18.25 1.98
C ARG A 137 5.16 18.48 2.19
N HIS A 138 5.88 17.52 2.77
CA HIS A 138 7.33 17.63 2.94
C HIS A 138 8.05 17.71 1.58
N LEU A 139 7.62 16.89 0.62
CA LEU A 139 8.14 16.91 -0.74
C LEU A 139 7.86 18.26 -1.43
N ALA A 140 6.64 18.79 -1.29
CA ALA A 140 6.23 20.06 -1.87
C ALA A 140 7.05 21.23 -1.34
N THR A 141 7.29 21.29 -0.02
CA THR A 141 8.17 22.30 0.59
C THR A 141 9.59 22.24 0.00
N ARG A 142 10.11 21.04 -0.26
CA ARG A 142 11.46 20.85 -0.83
C ARG A 142 11.55 21.27 -2.30
N LEU A 143 10.48 21.06 -3.05
CA LEU A 143 10.42 21.40 -4.48
C LEU A 143 9.95 22.83 -4.75
N GLY A 144 9.42 23.53 -3.73
CA GLY A 144 8.79 24.85 -3.92
C GLY A 144 7.48 24.77 -4.73
N LEU A 145 6.78 23.64 -4.67
CA LEU A 145 5.54 23.39 -5.43
C LEU A 145 4.29 23.40 -4.54
N PRO A 146 3.08 23.60 -5.10
CA PRO A 146 1.84 23.47 -4.34
C PRO A 146 1.65 22.05 -3.77
N PRO A 147 1.38 21.88 -2.45
CA PRO A 147 1.24 20.57 -1.84
C PRO A 147 0.13 19.70 -2.44
N VAL A 148 -0.95 20.32 -2.90
CA VAL A 148 -2.08 19.64 -3.54
C VAL A 148 -1.63 18.98 -4.85
N GLU A 149 -0.86 19.69 -5.68
CA GLU A 149 -0.36 19.16 -6.96
C GLU A 149 0.58 17.96 -6.75
N VAL A 150 1.53 18.09 -5.81
CA VAL A 150 2.46 17.02 -5.46
C VAL A 150 1.70 15.80 -4.92
N SER A 151 0.66 16.03 -4.10
CA SER A 151 -0.18 14.95 -3.57
C SER A 151 -0.97 14.23 -4.66
N HIS A 152 -1.59 14.97 -5.59
CA HIS A 152 -2.27 14.39 -6.74
C HIS A 152 -1.34 13.56 -7.61
N HIS A 153 -0.16 14.09 -7.92
CA HIS A 153 0.83 13.38 -8.73
C HIS A 153 1.32 12.09 -8.04
N LEU A 154 1.56 12.13 -6.72
CA LEU A 154 1.96 10.94 -5.97
C LEU A 154 0.84 9.88 -5.94
N LEU A 155 -0.41 10.29 -5.69
CA LEU A 155 -1.56 9.38 -5.72
C LEU A 155 -1.81 8.79 -7.12
N GLN A 156 -1.63 9.58 -8.18
CA GLN A 156 -1.71 9.10 -9.56
C GLN A 156 -0.62 8.07 -9.85
N ARG A 157 0.65 8.34 -9.47
CA ARG A 157 1.76 7.38 -9.62
C ARG A 157 1.48 6.07 -8.89
N LEU A 158 0.93 6.13 -7.69
CA LEU A 158 0.52 4.95 -6.93
C LEU A 158 -0.61 4.18 -7.63
N SER A 159 -1.63 4.88 -8.14
CA SER A 159 -2.73 4.27 -8.90
C SER A 159 -2.24 3.57 -10.17
N VAL A 160 -1.42 4.25 -10.98
CA VAL A 160 -0.81 3.67 -12.20
C VAL A 160 0.04 2.46 -11.85
N THR A 161 0.80 2.51 -10.75
CA THR A 161 1.60 1.37 -10.28
C THR A 161 0.71 0.20 -9.92
N LEU A 162 -0.36 0.40 -9.13
CA LEU A 162 -1.32 -0.65 -8.79
C LEU A 162 -1.87 -1.32 -10.06
N TRP A 163 -2.40 -0.51 -10.99
CA TRP A 163 -3.05 -1.01 -12.20
C TRP A 163 -2.09 -1.69 -13.16
N ARG A 164 -0.86 -1.18 -13.32
CA ARG A 164 0.18 -1.83 -14.13
C ARG A 164 0.50 -3.24 -13.61
N PHE A 165 0.67 -3.39 -12.30
CA PHE A 165 0.97 -4.71 -11.72
C PHE A 165 -0.24 -5.63 -11.69
N ASN A 166 -1.47 -5.11 -11.49
CA ASN A 166 -2.69 -5.89 -11.67
C ASN A 166 -2.82 -6.42 -13.11
N ALA A 167 -2.53 -5.58 -14.11
CA ALA A 167 -2.53 -5.98 -15.51
C ALA A 167 -1.50 -7.08 -15.78
N CYS A 168 -0.27 -6.95 -15.26
CA CYS A 168 0.72 -8.03 -15.34
C CYS A 168 0.20 -9.33 -14.71
N MET A 169 -0.41 -9.26 -13.52
CA MET A 169 -0.99 -10.44 -12.86
C MET A 169 -2.09 -11.10 -13.68
N TRP A 170 -2.93 -10.32 -14.35
CA TRP A 170 -3.93 -10.85 -15.27
C TRP A 170 -3.29 -11.48 -16.50
N SER A 171 -2.42 -10.76 -17.20
CA SER A 171 -1.77 -11.25 -18.43
C SER A 171 -0.92 -12.50 -18.21
N CYS A 172 -0.26 -12.64 -17.05
CA CYS A 172 0.52 -13.84 -16.73
C CYS A 172 -0.33 -15.07 -16.38
N ARG A 173 -1.63 -14.89 -16.12
CA ARG A 173 -2.52 -15.95 -15.57
C ARG A 173 -3.66 -16.33 -16.51
N PHE A 174 -4.04 -15.45 -17.42
CA PHE A 174 -4.86 -15.84 -18.55
C PHE A 174 -3.93 -16.42 -19.61
N ALA A 175 -4.02 -17.74 -19.81
CA ALA A 175 -3.63 -18.31 -21.09
C ALA A 175 -4.39 -17.49 -22.15
N ALA A 176 -3.71 -17.10 -23.24
CA ALA A 176 -4.38 -16.52 -24.39
C ALA A 176 -5.49 -17.49 -24.78
N LEU A 177 -6.73 -17.17 -24.43
CA LEU A 177 -7.86 -17.88 -25.00
C LEU A 177 -7.69 -17.66 -26.51
N PRO A 178 -7.65 -18.73 -27.33
CA PRO A 178 -7.67 -18.53 -28.77
C PRO A 178 -8.85 -17.62 -29.06
N ALA A 179 -8.66 -16.63 -29.92
CA ALA A 179 -9.71 -15.71 -30.30
C ALA A 179 -10.83 -16.52 -30.99
N GLN A 180 -11.75 -17.09 -30.21
CA GLN A 180 -13.08 -17.35 -30.71
C GLN A 180 -13.70 -15.98 -30.82
N VAL A 181 -13.62 -15.47 -32.05
CA VAL A 181 -14.48 -14.39 -32.51
C VAL A 181 -15.89 -14.90 -32.24
N ASP A 182 -16.58 -14.31 -31.27
CA ASP A 182 -18.03 -14.45 -31.12
C ASP A 182 -18.69 -13.75 -32.32
N GLY A 183 -18.52 -14.39 -33.47
CA GLY A 183 -19.00 -14.02 -34.77
C GLY A 183 -19.54 -15.29 -35.38
N LEU A 184 -20.66 -15.75 -34.84
CA LEU A 184 -21.56 -16.63 -35.58
C LEU A 184 -22.61 -15.76 -36.25
N VAL A 185 -22.53 -15.84 -37.59
CA VAL A 185 -23.37 -15.32 -38.67
C VAL A 185 -24.84 -15.65 -38.48
#